data_AF-A0A7L3HNB0-F1
#
_entry.id   AF-A0A7L3HNB0-F1
#
_cell.length_a   1.000
_cell.length_b   1.000
_cell.length_c   1.000
_cell.angle_alpha   90.00
_cell.angle_beta   90.00
_cell.angle_gamma   90.00
#
_symmetry.space_group_name_H-M   'P 1'
#
loop_
_entity.id
_entity.type
_entity.pdbx_description
1 polymer ?
#
loop_
_entity_poly.entity_id
_entity_poly.type
_entity_poly.pdbx_seq_one_letter_code
_entity_poly.pdbx_strand_id
1 'polypeptide(L)'
;PVTDGSRELHSLCAQLEFLLQFDLKEKRSFFGQRKDYWDFLCQGLARCRQEHEGIHFVTSLEKLRTPVGRGRAFLRYCLVHQQLAESLQLC
;
A
#
# COMPACT_ATOMS: atom_id res chain seq x y z
N PRO A 1 13.86 -13.93 10.83
CA PRO A 1 12.79 -13.28 10.03
C PRO A 1 11.53 -13.10 10.88
N VAL A 2 10.87 -11.94 10.79
CA VAL A 2 9.57 -11.72 11.44
C VAL A 2 8.50 -12.49 10.64
N THR A 3 7.56 -13.14 11.32
CA THR A 3 6.49 -13.93 10.70
C THR A 3 5.12 -13.31 10.98
N ASP A 4 4.10 -13.81 10.27
CA ASP A 4 2.69 -13.41 10.40
C ASP A 4 2.11 -13.64 11.82
N GLY A 5 2.81 -14.37 12.70
CA GLY A 5 2.41 -14.53 14.10
C GLY A 5 2.84 -13.38 15.03
N SER A 6 3.66 -12.43 14.56
CA SER A 6 4.17 -11.33 15.39
C SER A 6 3.11 -10.29 15.69
N ARG A 7 2.93 -9.99 16.99
CA ARG A 7 2.03 -8.94 17.46
C ARG A 7 2.55 -7.55 17.08
N GLU A 8 3.86 -7.39 17.10
CA GLU A 8 4.56 -6.16 16.74
C GLU A 8 4.33 -5.84 15.26
N LEU A 9 4.44 -6.84 14.38
CA LEU A 9 4.12 -6.70 12.95
C LEU A 9 2.66 -6.31 12.73
N HIS A 10 1.72 -6.95 13.45
CA HIS A 10 0.31 -6.59 13.36
C HIS A 10 0.05 -5.16 13.82
N SER A 11 0.64 -4.76 14.95
CA SER A 11 0.52 -3.39 15.47
C SER A 11 1.09 -2.37 14.48
N LEU A 12 2.27 -2.64 13.91
CA LEU A 12 2.91 -1.79 12.92
C LEU A 12 2.01 -1.59 11.69
N CYS A 13 1.54 -2.68 11.08
CA CYS A 13 0.69 -2.60 9.88
C CYS A 13 -0.64 -1.88 10.17
N ALA A 14 -1.23 -2.10 11.35
CA ALA A 14 -2.46 -1.40 11.75
C ALA A 14 -2.24 0.10 11.94
N GLN A 15 -1.14 0.50 12.60
CA GLN A 15 -0.80 1.91 12.78
C GLN A 15 -0.46 2.60 11.47
N LEU A 16 0.27 1.93 10.57
CA LEU A 16 0.57 2.47 9.24
C LEU A 16 -0.70 2.64 8.41
N GLU A 17 -1.59 1.65 8.38
CA GLU A 17 -2.87 1.77 7.68
C GLU A 17 -3.72 2.92 8.26
N PHE A 18 -3.77 3.06 9.59
CA PHE A 18 -4.45 4.18 10.23
C PHE A 18 -3.88 5.53 9.78
N LEU A 19 -2.55 5.70 9.80
CA LEU A 19 -1.90 6.94 9.39
C LEU A 19 -2.10 7.25 7.90
N LEU A 20 -2.05 6.23 7.04
CA LEU A 20 -2.26 6.38 5.60
C LEU A 20 -3.71 6.74 5.23
N GLN A 21 -4.67 6.39 6.09
CA GLN A 21 -6.08 6.78 5.94
C GLN A 21 -6.41 8.10 6.66
N PHE A 22 -5.53 8.57 7.56
CA PHE A 22 -5.77 9.76 8.36
C PHE A 22 -5.89 10.99 7.47
N ASP A 23 -7.01 11.70 7.59
CA ASP A 23 -7.36 12.89 6.79
C ASP A 23 -7.30 12.65 5.26
N LEU A 24 -7.42 11.40 4.81
CA LEU A 24 -7.47 11.08 3.40
C LEU A 24 -8.77 11.62 2.81
N LYS A 25 -8.66 12.68 2.01
CA LYS A 25 -9.80 13.31 1.32
C LYS A 25 -10.53 12.27 0.47
N GLU A 26 -11.86 12.19 0.63
CA GLU A 26 -12.68 11.32 -0.20
C GLU A 26 -12.53 11.72 -1.67
N LYS A 27 -12.04 10.78 -2.49
CA LYS A 27 -11.94 10.90 -3.93
C LYS A 27 -12.60 9.70 -4.57
N ARG A 28 -13.18 9.89 -5.76
CA ARG A 28 -13.78 8.81 -6.54
C ARG A 28 -13.16 8.75 -7.93
N SER A 29 -13.08 7.55 -8.49
CA SER A 29 -12.78 7.38 -9.91
C SER A 29 -13.97 7.82 -10.77
N PHE A 30 -13.76 7.92 -12.08
CA PHE A 30 -14.83 8.25 -13.03
C PHE A 30 -16.05 7.32 -12.92
N PHE A 31 -15.81 6.04 -12.62
CA PHE A 31 -16.87 5.04 -12.41
C PHE A 31 -17.37 4.96 -10.95
N GLY A 32 -17.11 5.98 -10.13
CA GLY A 32 -17.66 6.11 -8.79
C GLY A 32 -17.00 5.26 -7.71
N GLN A 33 -15.92 4.52 -8.01
CA GLN A 33 -15.18 3.74 -7.01
C GLN A 33 -14.43 4.68 -6.07
N ARG A 34 -14.61 4.50 -4.75
CA ARG A 34 -13.89 5.27 -3.74
C ARG A 34 -12.39 4.93 -3.81
N LYS A 35 -11.57 5.96 -3.93
CA LYS A 35 -10.12 5.86 -3.81
C LYS A 35 -9.74 5.75 -2.36
N ASP A 36 -8.67 5.00 -2.11
CA ASP A 36 -8.12 4.78 -0.78
C ASP A 36 -6.60 4.99 -0.79
N TYR A 37 -5.94 4.72 0.32
CA TYR A 37 -4.49 4.90 0.45
C TYR A 37 -3.68 4.07 -0.56
N TRP A 38 -4.23 2.98 -1.10
CA TRP A 38 -3.63 2.28 -2.23
C TRP A 38 -3.48 3.18 -3.47
N ASP A 39 -4.51 3.95 -3.81
CA ASP A 39 -4.44 4.90 -4.92
C ASP A 39 -3.43 6.02 -4.66
N PHE A 40 -3.30 6.44 -3.41
CA PHE A 40 -2.26 7.40 -2.99
C PHE A 40 -0.86 6.83 -3.21
N LEU A 41 -0.60 5.59 -2.77
CA LEU A 41 0.68 4.90 -2.95
C LEU A 41 1.02 4.73 -4.44
N CYS A 42 0.07 4.27 -5.26
CA CYS A 42 0.25 4.18 -6.72
C CYS A 42 0.60 5.54 -7.33
N GLN A 43 -0.08 6.61 -6.92
CA GLN A 43 0.16 7.96 -7.44
C GLN A 43 1.53 8.51 -7.04
N GLY A 44 1.95 8.30 -5.80
CA GLY A 44 3.25 8.70 -5.30
C GLY A 44 4.38 8.02 -6.08
N LEU A 45 4.31 6.70 -6.17
CA LEU A 45 5.34 5.87 -6.80
C LEU A 45 5.37 6.00 -8.33
N ALA A 46 4.26 6.38 -8.97
CA ALA A 46 4.25 6.69 -10.41
C ALA A 46 5.10 7.92 -10.79
N ARG A 47 5.50 8.75 -9.82
CA ARG A 47 6.39 9.91 -10.06
C ARG A 47 7.85 9.51 -10.26
N CYS A 48 8.20 8.27 -9.94
CA CYS A 48 9.55 7.74 -10.09
C CYS A 48 9.84 7.37 -11.56
N ARG A 49 11.10 7.52 -12.00
CA ARG A 49 11.51 7.17 -13.38
C ARG A 49 11.34 5.68 -13.71
N GLN A 50 11.40 4.82 -12.70
CA GLN A 50 11.17 3.39 -12.82
C GLN A 50 9.92 3.02 -12.04
N GLU A 51 9.08 2.18 -12.65
CA GLU A 51 7.90 1.64 -12.00
C GLU A 51 8.32 0.78 -10.80
N HIS A 52 7.69 1.02 -9.65
CA HIS A 52 8.00 0.28 -8.43
C HIS A 52 7.48 -1.16 -8.56
N GLU A 53 8.37 -2.16 -8.50
CA GLU A 53 8.03 -3.58 -8.72
C GLU A 53 6.89 -4.08 -7.81
N GLY A 54 6.82 -3.59 -6.57
CA GLY A 54 5.72 -3.88 -5.66
C GLY A 54 4.33 -3.49 -6.16
N ILE A 55 4.22 -2.43 -6.98
CA ILE A 55 2.94 -2.02 -7.60
C ILE A 55 2.50 -3.06 -8.63
N HIS A 56 3.43 -3.47 -9.49
CA HIS A 56 3.17 -4.51 -10.50
C HIS A 56 2.81 -5.84 -9.85
N PHE A 57 3.58 -6.27 -8.84
CA PHE A 57 3.33 -7.49 -8.07
C PHE A 57 1.91 -7.49 -7.49
N VAL A 58 1.53 -6.46 -6.73
CA VAL A 58 0.21 -6.41 -6.08
C VAL A 58 -0.92 -6.34 -7.10
N THR A 59 -0.73 -5.63 -8.22
CA THR A 59 -1.74 -5.52 -9.27
C THR A 59 -1.99 -6.86 -9.96
N SER A 60 -0.96 -7.71 -10.09
CA SER A 60 -1.09 -9.06 -10.64
C SER A 60 -1.83 -10.07 -9.74
N LEU A 61 -2.08 -9.73 -8.46
CA LEU A 61 -2.77 -10.63 -7.53
C LEU A 61 -4.29 -10.57 -7.72
N GLU A 62 -4.83 -11.40 -8.62
CA GLU A 62 -6.26 -11.45 -8.95
C GLU A 62 -7.18 -11.71 -7.74
N LYS A 63 -6.66 -12.34 -6.68
CA LYS A 63 -7.40 -12.60 -5.44
C LYS A 63 -7.70 -11.32 -4.65
N LEU A 64 -6.94 -10.24 -4.86
CA LEU A 64 -7.13 -8.97 -4.17
C LEU A 64 -8.16 -8.11 -4.91
N ARG A 65 -9.38 -8.04 -4.35
CA ARG A 65 -10.52 -7.36 -4.98
C ARG A 65 -10.70 -5.90 -4.56
N THR A 66 -10.13 -5.50 -3.42
CA THR A 66 -10.35 -4.16 -2.84
C THR A 66 -9.06 -3.33 -2.85
N PRO A 67 -9.16 -1.99 -3.00
CA PRO A 67 -8.01 -1.09 -2.85
C PRO A 67 -7.31 -1.26 -1.49
N VAL A 68 -8.05 -1.32 -0.38
CA VAL A 68 -7.51 -1.62 0.97
C VAL A 68 -6.68 -2.91 0.95
N GLY A 69 -7.21 -3.99 0.38
CA GLY A 69 -6.52 -5.27 0.33
C GLY A 69 -5.21 -5.21 -0.45
N ARG A 70 -5.19 -4.44 -1.54
CA ARG A 70 -3.98 -4.15 -2.32
C ARG A 70 -2.97 -3.32 -1.52
N GLY A 71 -3.42 -2.27 -0.84
CA GLY A 71 -2.60 -1.47 0.06
C GLY A 71 -1.92 -2.31 1.15
N ARG A 72 -2.67 -3.19 1.81
CA ARG A 72 -2.13 -4.13 2.82
C ARG A 72 -1.09 -5.08 2.22
N ALA A 73 -1.38 -5.63 1.05
CA ALA A 73 -0.44 -6.51 0.35
C ALA A 73 0.85 -5.78 -0.04
N PHE A 74 0.75 -4.52 -0.46
CA PHE A 74 1.91 -3.68 -0.77
C PHE A 74 2.79 -3.41 0.45
N LEU A 75 2.19 -3.04 1.59
CA LEU A 75 2.96 -2.85 2.83
C LEU A 75 3.74 -4.11 3.21
N ARG A 76 3.10 -5.30 3.09
CA ARG A 76 3.77 -6.58 3.33
C ARG A 76 4.87 -6.87 2.30
N TYR A 77 4.64 -6.57 1.02
CA TYR A 77 5.66 -6.70 -0.02
C TYR A 77 6.89 -5.87 0.34
N CYS A 78 6.72 -4.60 0.67
CA CYS A 78 7.82 -3.71 1.01
C CYS A 78 8.56 -4.13 2.28
N LEU A 79 7.87 -4.70 3.27
CA LEU A 79 8.52 -5.26 4.46
C LEU A 79 9.41 -6.47 4.13
N VAL A 80 8.94 -7.37 3.27
CA VAL A 80 9.72 -8.54 2.82
C VAL A 80 10.96 -8.10 2.03
N HIS A 81 10.83 -7.07 1.19
CA HIS A 81 11.90 -6.56 0.33
C HIS A 81 12.75 -5.47 1.01
N GLN A 82 12.49 -5.13 2.28
CA GLN A 82 13.18 -4.08 3.04
C GLN A 82 13.12 -2.68 2.40
N GLN A 83 12.03 -2.39 1.67
CA GLN A 83 11.85 -1.15 0.91
C GLN A 83 10.81 -0.20 1.52
N LEU A 84 10.18 -0.56 2.64
CA LEU A 84 9.02 0.19 3.17
C LEU A 84 9.30 1.68 3.39
N ALA A 85 10.42 2.03 4.01
CA ALA A 85 10.74 3.43 4.28
C ALA A 85 10.98 4.22 2.98
N GLU A 86 11.74 3.65 2.04
CA GLU A 86 12.03 4.26 0.75
C GLU A 86 10.75 4.44 -0.08
N SER A 87 9.89 3.42 -0.17
CA SER A 87 8.62 3.49 -0.89
C SER A 87 7.70 4.59 -0.34
N LEU A 88 7.59 4.71 1.00
CA LEU A 88 6.73 5.71 1.64
C LEU A 88 7.28 7.13 1.50
N GLN A 89 8.60 7.33 1.51
CA GLN A 89 9.22 8.64 1.34
C GLN A 89 8.94 9.27 -0.03
N LEU A 90 8.66 8.44 -1.04
CA LEU A 90 8.38 8.87 -2.41
C LEU A 90 6.93 9.31 -2.64
N CYS A 91 6.03 9.06 -1.67
CA CYS A 91 4.60 9.34 -1.79
C CYS A 91 4.21 10.69 -1.18
#